data_AF-A0A553MP99-F1
#
_entry.id   AF-A0A553MP99-F1
#
_cell.length_a   1.000
_cell.length_b   1.000
_cell.length_c   1.000
_cell.angle_alpha   90.00
_cell.angle_beta   90.00
_cell.angle_gamma   90.00
#
_symmetry.space_group_name_H-M   'P 1'
#
loop_
_entity.id
_entity.type
_entity.pdbx_description
1 polymer ?
#
loop_
_entity_poly.entity_id
_entity_poly.type
_entity_poly.pdbx_seq_one_letter_code
_entity_poly.pdbx_strand_id
1 'polypeptide(L)'
;MATKAVRLFRKFNGLFAVYKPQGVHWKLVRDTVETNILKVTGPQFQRLKVGVGRRLDAFSSGEYTVEGEFGKASDNFSNTGRIVERTTYGHITLDKLERVLAAIQGANQKALNMYSKVDMSTQEAYELAVKGLLYPEGQSPPIVTGLKCQEFNPPHFTLALECVNETQKYMCKLVHEIGLELRSSAVCTKVRRTRDGPFRVEDALTHNHWNADNILQAIAHFRKTTRKLKKSNNCRKSPTQSNLPTDHKEQDEDGKTDDENEEDVCNQEFVDEEKANY
;
A
#
# COMPACT_ATOMS: atom_id res chain seq x y z
N MET A 1 -34.95 -17.83 14.86
CA MET A 1 -33.67 -18.53 14.62
C MET A 1 -33.01 -17.95 13.38
N ALA A 2 -31.70 -17.65 13.38
CA ALA A 2 -31.03 -17.16 12.17
C ALA A 2 -31.05 -18.24 11.07
N THR A 3 -31.49 -17.88 9.87
CA THR A 3 -31.51 -18.77 8.70
C THR A 3 -30.10 -19.24 8.34
N LYS A 4 -29.99 -20.42 7.69
CA LYS A 4 -28.70 -21.01 7.28
C LYS A 4 -27.83 -20.02 6.49
N ALA A 5 -28.46 -19.21 5.64
CA ALA A 5 -27.83 -18.16 4.86
C ALA A 5 -27.24 -17.02 5.72
N VAL A 6 -27.93 -16.57 6.78
CA VAL A 6 -27.41 -15.54 7.71
C VAL A 6 -26.21 -16.07 8.49
N ARG A 7 -26.22 -17.34 8.88
CA ARG A 7 -25.06 -17.97 9.54
C ARG A 7 -23.86 -18.07 8.58
N LEU A 8 -24.11 -18.36 7.31
CA LEU A 8 -23.06 -18.43 6.29
C LEU A 8 -22.47 -17.04 6.00
N PHE A 9 -23.32 -16.03 5.82
CA PHE A 9 -22.90 -14.65 5.60
C PHE A 9 -21.98 -14.14 6.71
N ARG A 10 -22.30 -14.44 7.98
CA ARG A 10 -21.44 -14.07 9.12
C ARG A 10 -20.03 -14.68 9.06
N LYS A 11 -19.85 -15.82 8.38
CA LYS A 11 -18.52 -16.44 8.22
C LYS A 11 -17.65 -15.71 7.19
N PHE A 12 -18.26 -15.00 6.24
CA PHE A 12 -17.55 -14.15 5.28
C PHE A 12 -17.07 -12.82 5.87
N ASN A 13 -17.37 -12.53 7.14
CA ASN A 13 -16.82 -11.37 7.81
C ASN A 13 -15.36 -11.61 8.21
N GLY A 14 -14.44 -11.21 7.32
CA GLY A 14 -13.01 -11.33 7.51
C GLY A 14 -12.24 -10.75 6.33
N LEU A 15 -10.93 -10.99 6.33
CA LEU A 15 -10.01 -10.50 5.30
C LEU A 15 -9.34 -11.70 4.64
N PHE A 16 -9.12 -11.59 3.34
CA PHE A 16 -8.45 -12.56 2.51
C PHE A 16 -7.75 -11.84 1.36
N ALA A 17 -6.71 -12.46 0.81
CA ALA A 17 -5.95 -11.92 -0.31
C ALA A 17 -6.39 -12.57 -1.63
N VAL A 18 -6.35 -11.80 -2.70
CA VAL A 18 -6.68 -12.24 -4.06
C VAL A 18 -5.59 -11.82 -5.01
N TYR A 19 -5.18 -12.71 -5.90
CA TYR A 19 -4.24 -12.39 -6.95
C TYR A 19 -4.94 -11.63 -8.08
N LYS A 20 -4.43 -10.45 -8.42
CA LYS A 20 -4.88 -9.63 -9.54
C LYS A 20 -4.04 -9.93 -10.78
N PRO A 21 -4.62 -10.43 -11.88
CA PRO A 21 -3.90 -10.59 -13.14
C PRO A 21 -3.42 -9.25 -13.71
N GLN A 22 -2.34 -9.29 -14.49
CA GLN A 22 -1.85 -8.09 -15.18
C GLN A 22 -2.87 -7.59 -16.21
N GLY A 23 -2.97 -6.27 -16.37
CA GLY A 23 -3.92 -5.63 -17.30
C GLY A 23 -5.38 -5.61 -16.85
N VAL A 24 -5.74 -6.33 -15.78
CA VAL A 24 -7.12 -6.35 -15.26
C VAL A 24 -7.33 -5.20 -14.28
N HIS A 25 -8.45 -4.48 -14.37
CA HIS A 25 -8.79 -3.45 -13.38
C HIS A 25 -9.24 -4.07 -12.05
N TRP A 26 -8.85 -3.48 -10.91
CA TRP A 26 -9.17 -4.05 -9.58
C TRP A 26 -10.68 -4.17 -9.34
N LYS A 27 -11.46 -3.24 -9.91
CA LYS A 27 -12.91 -3.23 -9.82
C LYS A 27 -13.53 -4.50 -10.40
N LEU A 28 -13.02 -4.98 -11.54
CA LEU A 28 -13.49 -6.22 -12.16
C LEU A 28 -13.21 -7.45 -11.28
N VAL A 29 -12.03 -7.50 -10.66
CA VAL A 29 -11.68 -8.57 -9.70
C VAL A 29 -12.64 -8.56 -8.52
N ARG A 30 -12.88 -7.39 -7.91
CA ARG A 30 -13.83 -7.23 -6.81
C ARG A 30 -15.23 -7.68 -7.22
N ASP A 31 -15.75 -7.17 -8.32
CA ASP A 31 -17.12 -7.43 -8.78
C ASP A 31 -17.33 -8.93 -9.10
N THR A 32 -16.30 -9.60 -9.62
CA THR A 32 -16.32 -11.05 -9.86
C THR A 32 -16.38 -11.85 -8.55
N VAL A 33 -15.54 -11.47 -7.56
CA VAL A 33 -15.52 -12.12 -6.24
C VAL A 33 -16.85 -11.88 -5.50
N GLU A 34 -17.38 -10.66 -5.53
CA GLU A 34 -18.69 -10.33 -4.98
C GLU A 34 -19.78 -11.21 -5.60
N THR A 35 -19.82 -11.29 -6.93
CA THR A 35 -20.78 -12.11 -7.66
C THR A 35 -20.71 -13.58 -7.25
N ASN A 36 -19.50 -14.13 -7.09
CA ASN A 36 -19.32 -15.53 -6.69
C ASN A 36 -19.77 -15.82 -5.24
N ILE A 37 -19.59 -14.87 -4.32
CA ILE A 37 -20.09 -15.01 -2.94
C ILE A 37 -21.63 -14.90 -2.92
N LEU A 38 -22.20 -13.95 -3.67
CA LEU A 38 -23.65 -13.73 -3.71
C LEU A 38 -24.42 -14.94 -4.25
N LYS A 39 -23.88 -15.66 -5.24
CA LYS A 39 -24.44 -16.93 -5.74
C LYS A 39 -24.70 -17.96 -4.64
N VAL A 40 -23.87 -17.99 -3.60
CA VAL A 40 -23.97 -18.98 -2.51
C VAL A 40 -24.82 -18.48 -1.33
N THR A 41 -24.89 -17.16 -1.14
CA THR A 41 -25.56 -16.57 0.03
C THR A 41 -27.05 -16.27 -0.19
N GLY A 42 -27.50 -16.27 -1.46
CA GLY A 42 -28.90 -16.11 -1.85
C GLY A 42 -29.34 -14.66 -2.06
N PRO A 43 -30.50 -14.43 -2.71
CA PRO A 43 -30.98 -13.10 -3.15
C PRO A 43 -31.30 -12.13 -2.01
N GLN A 44 -31.36 -12.62 -0.77
CA GLN A 44 -31.58 -11.79 0.42
C GLN A 44 -30.42 -10.83 0.77
N PHE A 45 -29.23 -11.05 0.21
CA PHE A 45 -28.07 -10.17 0.41
C PHE A 45 -27.78 -9.47 -0.91
N GLN A 46 -28.28 -8.25 -1.10
CA GLN A 46 -28.14 -7.52 -2.38
C GLN A 46 -26.85 -6.67 -2.43
N ARG A 47 -26.19 -6.41 -1.30
CA ARG A 47 -24.96 -5.62 -1.21
C ARG A 47 -23.98 -6.26 -0.22
N LEU A 48 -23.08 -7.09 -0.72
CA LEU A 48 -21.84 -7.42 -0.03
C LEU A 48 -20.82 -6.34 -0.41
N LYS A 49 -20.30 -5.57 0.54
CA LYS A 49 -19.19 -4.65 0.27
C LYS A 49 -17.88 -5.44 0.38
N VAL A 50 -17.31 -5.88 -0.73
CA VAL A 50 -15.92 -6.34 -0.75
C VAL A 50 -15.07 -5.07 -0.91
N GLY A 51 -14.59 -4.55 0.21
CA GLY A 51 -13.62 -3.47 0.19
C GLY A 51 -12.31 -3.97 -0.44
N VAL A 52 -11.76 -3.22 -1.40
CA VAL A 52 -10.34 -3.41 -1.74
C VAL A 52 -9.56 -2.76 -0.62
N GLY A 53 -8.85 -3.58 0.14
CA GLY A 53 -7.90 -3.09 1.13
C GLY A 53 -6.75 -2.39 0.40
N ARG A 54 -6.90 -1.11 0.03
CA ARG A 54 -5.73 -0.27 -0.23
C ARG A 54 -5.03 0.13 1.06
N ARG A 55 -5.58 -0.24 2.22
CA ARG A 55 -5.05 0.10 3.54
C ARG A 55 -5.73 -0.76 4.60
N LEU A 56 -5.24 -1.99 4.78
CA LEU A 56 -5.72 -2.82 5.89
C LEU A 56 -5.36 -2.22 7.24
N ASP A 57 -4.26 -1.47 7.29
CA ASP A 57 -3.85 -0.63 8.38
C ASP A 57 -3.12 0.59 7.81
N ALA A 58 -3.20 1.73 8.48
CA ALA A 58 -2.33 2.87 8.19
C ALA A 58 -0.84 2.54 8.41
N PHE A 59 -0.52 1.34 8.93
CA PHE A 59 0.78 0.86 9.39
C PHE A 59 1.36 -0.31 8.58
N SER A 60 0.72 -0.69 7.47
CA SER A 60 1.11 -1.85 6.68
C SER A 60 2.19 -1.48 5.65
N SER A 61 3.41 -1.97 5.83
CA SER A 61 4.45 -1.86 4.79
C SER A 61 4.14 -2.80 3.61
N GLY A 62 4.22 -2.27 2.40
CA GLY A 62 4.14 -3.05 1.18
C GLY A 62 5.52 -3.50 0.73
N GLU A 63 5.67 -4.77 0.37
CA GLU A 63 6.84 -5.22 -0.39
C GLU A 63 6.52 -5.27 -1.87
N TYR A 64 7.49 -4.84 -2.67
CA TYR A 64 7.41 -4.77 -4.11
C TYR A 64 8.66 -5.35 -4.74
N THR A 65 8.46 -6.08 -5.83
CA THR A 65 9.49 -6.37 -6.81
C THR A 65 9.27 -5.43 -7.99
N VAL A 66 10.28 -4.63 -8.31
CA VAL A 66 10.24 -3.68 -9.42
C VAL A 66 11.35 -4.03 -10.40
N GLU A 67 10.98 -4.16 -11.66
CA GLU A 67 11.89 -4.43 -12.76
C GLU A 67 12.09 -3.13 -13.55
N GLY A 68 13.34 -2.85 -13.89
CA GLY A 68 13.74 -1.68 -14.65
C GLY A 68 14.65 -2.04 -15.82
N GLU A 69 14.71 -1.13 -16.79
CA GLU A 69 15.63 -1.21 -17.92
C GLU A 69 16.41 0.10 -18.05
N PHE A 70 17.75 0.02 -18.08
CA PHE A 70 18.63 1.15 -18.31
C PHE A 70 18.71 1.56 -19.80
N GLY A 71 19.09 2.80 -20.05
CA GLY A 71 19.31 3.35 -21.38
C GLY A 71 18.07 3.85 -22.11
N LYS A 72 16.91 3.90 -21.43
CA LYS A 72 15.65 4.43 -21.98
C LYS A 72 14.98 5.34 -20.96
N ALA A 73 14.44 6.46 -21.42
CA ALA A 73 13.51 7.29 -20.67
C ALA A 73 12.16 7.33 -21.38
N SER A 74 11.08 7.36 -20.60
CA SER A 74 9.69 7.45 -21.08
C SER A 74 8.99 8.62 -20.41
N ASP A 75 7.99 9.20 -21.05
CA ASP A 75 7.22 10.35 -20.57
C ASP A 75 6.50 10.08 -19.23
N ASN A 76 5.99 8.86 -19.06
CA ASN A 76 5.28 8.42 -17.87
C ASN A 76 6.14 7.52 -16.95
N PHE A 77 7.45 7.44 -17.19
CA PHE A 77 8.40 6.57 -16.49
C PHE A 77 8.11 5.06 -16.57
N SER A 78 7.12 4.64 -17.36
CA SER A 78 6.73 3.25 -17.62
C SER A 78 7.12 2.84 -19.04
N ASN A 79 7.35 1.55 -19.25
CA ASN A 79 7.62 0.97 -20.57
C ASN A 79 6.44 1.07 -21.56
N THR A 80 5.23 1.38 -21.06
CA THR A 80 4.05 1.63 -21.91
C THR A 80 4.02 3.04 -22.50
N GLY A 81 4.75 4.00 -21.91
CA GLY A 81 4.77 5.37 -22.38
C GLY A 81 5.61 5.58 -23.62
N ARG A 82 5.57 6.80 -24.15
CA ARG A 82 6.37 7.18 -25.32
C ARG A 82 7.82 7.34 -24.89
N ILE A 83 8.73 6.66 -25.58
CA ILE A 83 10.18 6.82 -25.36
C ILE A 83 10.58 8.25 -25.74
N VAL A 84 11.11 8.98 -24.76
CA VAL A 84 11.56 10.38 -24.90
C VAL A 84 13.06 10.43 -25.17
N GLU A 85 13.84 9.56 -24.52
CA GLU A 85 15.30 9.61 -24.58
C GLU A 85 15.90 8.20 -24.59
N ARG A 86 17.07 8.06 -25.23
CA ARG A 86 17.91 6.88 -25.16
C ARG A 86 19.33 7.28 -24.78
N THR A 87 19.89 6.57 -23.81
CA THR A 87 21.20 6.88 -23.23
C THR A 87 22.06 5.62 -23.14
N THR A 88 23.36 5.80 -23.00
CA THR A 88 24.29 4.68 -22.81
C THR A 88 24.25 4.20 -21.34
N TYR A 89 24.49 2.91 -21.14
CA TYR A 89 24.49 2.27 -19.83
C TYR A 89 25.73 1.40 -19.56
N GLY A 90 26.69 1.37 -20.49
CA GLY A 90 27.87 0.50 -20.40
C GLY A 90 28.80 0.82 -19.21
N HIS A 91 28.68 2.01 -18.63
CA HIS A 91 29.45 2.42 -17.44
C HIS A 91 28.81 2.00 -16.11
N ILE A 92 27.60 1.44 -16.13
CA ILE A 92 26.85 1.08 -14.92
C ILE A 92 27.33 -0.29 -14.43
N THR A 93 27.88 -0.31 -13.22
CA THR A 93 28.28 -1.55 -12.51
C THR A 93 27.39 -1.74 -11.29
N LEU A 94 27.36 -2.98 -10.77
CA LEU A 94 26.59 -3.29 -9.55
C LEU A 94 27.00 -2.40 -8.38
N ASP A 95 28.32 -2.17 -8.17
CA ASP A 95 28.80 -1.31 -7.09
C ASP A 95 28.27 0.14 -7.17
N LYS A 96 28.14 0.67 -8.39
CA LYS A 96 27.60 2.02 -8.60
C LYS A 96 26.11 2.03 -8.25
N LEU A 97 25.37 1.02 -8.71
CA LEU A 97 23.96 0.89 -8.39
C LEU A 97 23.75 0.80 -6.87
N GLU A 98 24.47 -0.09 -6.18
CA GLU A 98 24.34 -0.26 -4.73
C GLU A 98 24.64 1.02 -3.95
N ARG A 99 25.64 1.82 -4.36
CA ARG A 99 25.90 3.14 -3.75
C ARG A 99 24.73 4.09 -3.91
N VAL A 100 24.11 4.13 -5.08
CA VAL A 100 22.91 4.95 -5.33
C VAL A 100 21.73 4.48 -4.49
N LEU A 101 21.49 3.16 -4.43
CA LEU A 101 20.42 2.61 -3.60
C LEU A 101 20.64 2.95 -2.12
N ALA A 102 21.85 2.83 -1.61
CA ALA A 102 22.20 3.19 -0.23
C ALA A 102 21.98 4.68 0.06
N ALA A 103 22.33 5.57 -0.88
CA ALA A 103 22.07 7.01 -0.75
C ALA A 103 20.57 7.32 -0.67
N ILE A 104 19.76 6.70 -1.53
CA ILE A 104 18.30 6.81 -1.52
C ILE A 104 17.72 6.28 -0.19
N GLN A 105 18.21 5.14 0.31
CA GLN A 105 17.78 4.61 1.61
C GLN A 105 18.10 5.58 2.74
N GLY A 106 19.31 6.17 2.76
CA GLY A 106 19.68 7.17 3.77
C GLY A 106 18.77 8.41 3.74
N ALA A 107 18.42 8.90 2.55
CA ALA A 107 17.49 10.01 2.39
C ALA A 107 16.07 9.67 2.91
N ASN A 108 15.58 8.46 2.60
CA ASN A 108 14.28 8.00 3.08
C ASN A 108 14.27 7.72 4.59
N GLN A 109 15.38 7.28 5.19
CA GLN A 109 15.48 7.12 6.64
C GLN A 109 15.38 8.47 7.35
N LYS A 110 15.99 9.51 6.80
CA LYS A 110 15.83 10.88 7.32
C LYS A 110 14.39 11.35 7.21
N ALA A 111 13.72 11.07 6.09
CA ALA A 111 12.29 11.36 5.92
C ALA A 111 11.44 10.60 6.95
N LEU A 112 11.70 9.30 7.15
CA LEU A 112 11.00 8.49 8.15
C LEU A 112 11.09 9.11 9.55
N ASN A 113 12.29 9.50 9.98
CA ASN A 113 12.50 10.14 11.28
C ASN A 113 11.71 11.46 11.39
N MET A 114 11.68 12.26 10.31
CA MET A 114 10.94 13.53 10.28
C MET A 114 9.43 13.31 10.38
N TYR A 115 8.88 12.30 9.69
CA TYR A 115 7.45 12.01 9.68
C TYR A 115 6.98 11.15 10.86
N SER A 116 7.88 10.50 11.60
CA SER A 116 7.50 9.68 12.76
C SER A 116 7.08 10.49 13.98
N LYS A 117 7.32 11.82 14.04
CA LYS A 117 7.07 12.71 15.19
C LYS A 117 7.67 12.26 16.54
N VAL A 118 8.41 11.15 16.57
CA VAL A 118 9.15 10.69 17.74
C VAL A 118 10.47 11.44 17.80
N ASP A 119 10.83 11.94 18.98
CA ASP A 119 12.13 12.54 19.23
C ASP A 119 13.21 11.45 19.26
N MET A 120 14.08 11.44 18.24
CA MET A 120 15.16 10.46 18.08
C MET A 120 16.20 10.50 19.20
N SER A 121 16.23 11.54 20.04
CA SER A 121 17.11 11.62 21.21
C SER A 121 16.61 10.79 22.40
N THR A 122 15.36 10.31 22.33
CA THR A 122 14.74 9.54 23.42
C THR A 122 15.03 8.05 23.32
N GLN A 123 15.06 7.39 24.48
CA GLN A 123 15.18 5.94 24.56
C GLN A 123 14.02 5.22 23.86
N GLU A 124 12.82 5.80 23.88
CA GLU A 124 11.64 5.24 23.21
C GLU A 124 11.85 5.16 21.69
N ALA A 125 12.41 6.19 21.07
CA ALA A 125 12.71 6.19 19.64
C ALA A 125 13.71 5.08 19.27
N TYR A 126 14.75 4.90 20.07
CA TYR A 126 15.72 3.83 19.89
C TYR A 126 15.06 2.45 20.00
N GLU A 127 14.21 2.25 21.01
CA GLU A 127 13.48 1.00 21.18
C GLU A 127 12.53 0.72 20.00
N LEU A 128 11.83 1.73 19.50
CA LEU A 128 10.95 1.61 18.34
C LEU A 128 11.76 1.27 17.07
N ALA A 129 12.90 1.90 16.86
CA ALA A 129 13.78 1.63 15.72
C ALA A 129 14.34 0.21 15.75
N VAL A 130 14.84 -0.25 16.90
CA VAL A 130 15.35 -1.63 17.07
C VAL A 130 14.26 -2.67 16.87
N LYS A 131 13.03 -2.38 17.32
CA LYS A 131 11.86 -3.26 17.12
C LYS A 131 11.31 -3.19 15.68
N GLY A 132 11.82 -2.30 14.82
CA GLY A 132 11.29 -2.07 13.47
C GLY A 132 9.89 -1.46 13.46
N LEU A 133 9.51 -0.77 14.54
CA LEU A 133 8.20 -0.19 14.76
C LEU A 133 8.16 1.32 14.47
N LEU A 134 9.27 1.90 13.98
CA LEU A 134 9.31 3.28 13.55
C LEU A 134 8.51 3.44 12.26
N TYR A 135 7.48 4.28 12.30
CA TYR A 135 6.52 4.41 11.21
C TYR A 135 6.06 5.87 11.09
N PRO A 136 5.80 6.39 9.87
CA PRO A 136 5.31 7.76 9.72
C PRO A 136 3.94 7.94 10.38
N GLU A 137 3.81 8.97 11.20
CA GLU A 137 2.56 9.25 11.90
C GLU A 137 1.66 10.18 11.06
N GLY A 138 0.48 9.68 10.67
CA GLY A 138 -0.48 10.45 9.88
C GLY A 138 -0.21 10.42 8.37
N GLN A 139 -0.45 11.55 7.70
CA GLN A 139 -0.17 11.70 6.27
C GLN A 139 1.32 11.97 6.05
N SER A 140 1.97 11.11 5.25
CA SER A 140 3.34 11.30 4.82
C SER A 140 3.42 11.07 3.31
N PRO A 141 4.42 11.63 2.62
CA PRO A 141 4.78 11.16 1.28
C PRO A 141 5.15 9.66 1.32
N PRO A 142 5.26 9.02 0.14
CA PRO A 142 5.83 7.68 0.04
C PRO A 142 7.24 7.64 0.68
N ILE A 143 7.48 6.66 1.54
CA ILE A 143 8.78 6.46 2.20
C ILE A 143 9.27 5.05 1.89
N VAL A 144 10.49 4.94 1.36
CA VAL A 144 11.16 3.68 1.10
C VAL A 144 11.91 3.23 2.35
N THR A 145 11.42 2.22 3.04
CA THR A 145 12.05 1.67 4.24
C THR A 145 13.15 0.66 3.90
N GLY A 146 13.02 -0.03 2.77
CA GLY A 146 13.97 -1.04 2.30
C GLY A 146 14.14 -0.96 0.79
N LEU A 147 15.38 -1.03 0.32
CA LEU A 147 15.70 -0.97 -1.11
C LEU A 147 16.96 -1.80 -1.34
N LYS A 148 16.86 -2.84 -2.16
CA LYS A 148 17.99 -3.71 -2.49
C LYS A 148 17.92 -4.17 -3.94
N CYS A 149 19.08 -4.38 -4.55
CA CYS A 149 19.16 -5.06 -5.83
C CYS A 149 19.03 -6.57 -5.62
N GLN A 150 18.14 -7.22 -6.37
CA GLN A 150 17.96 -8.67 -6.35
C GLN A 150 18.66 -9.32 -7.53
N GLU A 151 18.49 -8.75 -8.74
CA GLU A 151 19.09 -9.24 -9.97
C GLU A 151 19.65 -8.06 -10.77
N PHE A 152 20.84 -8.23 -11.34
CA PHE A 152 21.51 -7.20 -12.12
C PHE A 152 22.11 -7.81 -13.39
N ASN A 153 21.38 -7.68 -14.50
CA ASN A 153 21.75 -8.19 -15.81
C ASN A 153 21.54 -7.08 -16.86
N PRO A 154 22.40 -6.05 -16.91
CA PRO A 154 22.21 -4.87 -17.76
C PRO A 154 21.88 -5.23 -19.22
N PRO A 155 20.91 -4.53 -19.84
CA PRO A 155 20.25 -3.33 -19.34
C PRO A 155 19.15 -3.59 -18.31
N HIS A 156 18.80 -4.85 -18.01
CA HIS A 156 17.73 -5.19 -17.08
C HIS A 156 18.22 -5.33 -15.64
N PHE A 157 17.38 -4.92 -14.70
CA PHE A 157 17.64 -5.11 -13.28
C PHE A 157 16.34 -5.26 -12.50
N THR A 158 16.44 -5.88 -11.34
CA THR A 158 15.31 -6.11 -10.44
C THR A 158 15.66 -5.63 -9.05
N LEU A 159 14.78 -4.80 -8.49
CA LEU A 159 14.87 -4.27 -7.15
C LEU A 159 13.79 -4.88 -6.28
N ALA A 160 14.13 -5.20 -5.04
CA ALA A 160 13.17 -5.46 -3.99
C ALA A 160 13.05 -4.20 -3.12
N LEU A 161 11.82 -3.70 -3.01
CA LEU A 161 11.48 -2.48 -2.29
C LEU A 161 10.51 -2.78 -1.16
N GLU A 162 10.74 -2.15 -0.03
CA GLU A 162 9.77 -2.04 1.05
C GLU A 162 9.42 -0.57 1.20
N CYS A 163 8.13 -0.27 1.09
CA CYS A 163 7.65 1.10 1.11
C CYS A 163 6.40 1.25 1.97
N VAL A 164 6.16 2.50 2.36
CA VAL A 164 4.99 2.96 3.09
C VAL A 164 4.37 4.12 2.33
N ASN A 165 3.03 4.22 2.36
CA ASN A 165 2.26 5.30 1.71
C ASN A 165 2.57 5.45 0.21
N GLU A 166 2.79 4.31 -0.44
CA GLU A 166 3.34 4.22 -1.78
C GLU A 166 2.28 4.23 -2.88
N THR A 167 2.69 4.65 -4.08
CA THR A 167 1.90 4.56 -5.31
C THR A 167 2.72 3.88 -6.40
N GLN A 168 2.05 3.25 -7.37
CA GLN A 168 2.73 2.64 -8.51
C GLN A 168 3.55 3.67 -9.31
N LYS A 169 3.01 4.88 -9.48
CA LYS A 169 3.69 6.00 -10.16
C LYS A 169 4.97 6.41 -9.42
N TYR A 170 4.96 6.41 -8.09
CA TYR A 170 6.15 6.70 -7.30
C TYR A 170 7.27 5.67 -7.55
N MET A 171 6.94 4.37 -7.63
CA MET A 171 7.93 3.33 -7.95
C MET A 171 8.54 3.52 -9.34
N CYS A 172 7.73 3.87 -10.34
CA CYS A 172 8.23 4.18 -11.68
C CYS A 172 9.16 5.40 -11.66
N LYS A 173 8.78 6.45 -10.94
CA LYS A 173 9.60 7.66 -10.77
C LYS A 173 10.92 7.36 -10.06
N LEU A 174 10.89 6.54 -9.02
CA LEU A 174 12.09 6.13 -8.27
C LEU A 174 13.09 5.40 -9.17
N VAL A 175 12.62 4.49 -10.03
CA VAL A 175 13.47 3.82 -11.04
C VAL A 175 14.13 4.84 -11.96
N HIS A 176 13.36 5.83 -12.43
CA HIS A 176 13.89 6.90 -13.26
C HIS A 176 14.95 7.74 -12.53
N GLU A 177 14.70 8.13 -11.28
CA GLU A 177 15.65 8.86 -10.42
C GLU A 177 16.96 8.07 -10.22
N ILE A 178 16.88 6.75 -10.02
CA ILE A 178 18.06 5.86 -9.96
C ILE A 178 18.87 5.92 -11.27
N GLY A 179 18.19 5.90 -12.42
CA GLY A 179 18.85 6.03 -13.72
C GLY A 179 19.63 7.35 -13.84
N LEU A 180 19.00 8.47 -13.44
CA LEU A 180 19.61 9.79 -13.48
C LEU A 180 20.85 9.90 -12.57
N GLU A 181 20.77 9.37 -11.35
CA GLU A 181 21.91 9.36 -10.40
C GLU A 181 23.10 8.55 -10.95
N LEU A 182 22.82 7.51 -11.72
CA LEU A 182 23.82 6.72 -12.44
C LEU A 182 24.32 7.38 -13.74
N ARG A 183 23.93 8.62 -14.01
CA ARG A 183 24.23 9.36 -15.25
C ARG A 183 23.77 8.62 -16.50
N SER A 184 22.58 8.04 -16.43
CA SER A 184 21.91 7.36 -17.53
C SER A 184 20.41 7.64 -17.42
N SER A 185 19.60 6.87 -18.13
CA SER A 185 18.15 6.87 -18.00
C SER A 185 17.68 5.47 -17.64
N ALA A 186 16.58 5.38 -16.91
CA ALA A 186 15.92 4.10 -16.67
C ALA A 186 14.40 4.25 -16.79
N VAL A 187 13.77 3.17 -17.20
CA VAL A 187 12.31 3.03 -17.29
C VAL A 187 11.86 1.84 -16.45
N CYS A 188 10.73 1.97 -15.78
CA CYS A 188 10.12 0.87 -15.05
C CYS A 188 9.34 -0.03 -16.02
N THR A 189 9.66 -1.30 -16.08
CA THR A 189 8.99 -2.27 -16.96
C THR A 189 7.83 -2.95 -16.25
N LYS A 190 8.02 -3.31 -14.98
CA LYS A 190 7.04 -4.09 -14.22
C LYS A 190 7.12 -3.79 -12.74
N VAL A 191 5.94 -3.66 -12.13
CA VAL A 191 5.77 -3.49 -10.67
C VAL A 191 4.89 -4.62 -10.17
N ARG A 192 5.37 -5.37 -9.19
CA ARG A 192 4.63 -6.45 -8.55
C ARG A 192 4.68 -6.29 -7.04
N ARG A 193 3.53 -6.15 -6.41
CA ARG A 193 3.42 -6.24 -4.95
C ARG A 193 3.57 -7.69 -4.53
N THR A 194 4.54 -7.99 -3.67
CA THR A 194 4.82 -9.34 -3.13
C THR A 194 4.23 -9.54 -1.73
N ARG A 195 4.07 -8.45 -0.97
CA ARG A 195 3.47 -8.46 0.36
C ARG A 195 2.59 -7.22 0.55
N ASP A 196 1.45 -7.44 1.18
CA ASP A 196 0.62 -6.38 1.76
C ASP A 196 0.35 -6.71 3.22
N GLY A 197 1.15 -6.14 4.12
CA GLY A 197 1.06 -6.40 5.55
C GLY A 197 1.22 -7.88 5.87
N PRO A 198 0.20 -8.53 6.47
CA PRO A 198 0.29 -9.95 6.81
C PRO A 198 0.08 -10.89 5.61
N PHE A 199 -0.35 -10.37 4.46
CA PHE A 199 -0.67 -11.18 3.29
C PHE A 199 0.51 -11.19 2.33
N ARG A 200 0.97 -12.38 1.95
CA ARG A 200 1.94 -12.53 0.87
C ARG A 200 1.26 -12.99 -0.40
N VAL A 201 1.99 -12.96 -1.51
CA VAL A 201 1.48 -13.44 -2.80
C VAL A 201 1.13 -14.93 -2.77
N GLU A 202 1.82 -15.73 -1.96
CA GLU A 202 1.54 -17.17 -1.82
C GLU A 202 0.17 -17.42 -1.17
N ASP A 203 -0.30 -16.48 -0.36
CA ASP A 203 -1.59 -16.55 0.33
C ASP A 203 -2.76 -16.10 -0.55
N ALA A 204 -2.47 -15.53 -1.72
CA ALA A 204 -3.46 -14.88 -2.57
C ALA A 204 -4.22 -15.92 -3.43
N LEU A 205 -5.55 -15.86 -3.37
CA LEU A 205 -6.40 -16.73 -4.19
C LEU A 205 -6.30 -16.35 -5.68
N THR A 206 -5.90 -17.30 -6.51
CA THR A 206 -5.91 -17.16 -7.98
C THR A 206 -7.34 -17.21 -8.53
N HIS A 207 -7.54 -16.74 -9.77
CA HIS A 207 -8.84 -16.69 -10.46
C HIS A 207 -9.71 -17.96 -10.32
N ASN A 208 -9.10 -19.14 -10.52
CA ASN A 208 -9.81 -20.43 -10.45
C ASN A 208 -10.33 -20.77 -9.04
N HIS A 209 -9.81 -20.11 -8.01
CA HIS A 209 -10.10 -20.36 -6.61
C HIS A 209 -11.00 -19.27 -5.99
N TRP A 210 -11.62 -18.39 -6.79
CA TRP A 210 -12.57 -17.37 -6.32
C TRP A 210 -13.95 -17.95 -5.98
N ASN A 211 -13.95 -19.06 -5.25
CA ASN A 211 -15.14 -19.77 -4.81
C ASN A 211 -15.41 -19.51 -3.33
N ALA A 212 -16.68 -19.55 -2.94
CA ALA A 212 -17.13 -19.35 -1.57
C ALA A 212 -16.36 -20.18 -0.54
N ASP A 213 -16.15 -21.48 -0.80
CA ASP A 213 -15.47 -22.39 0.13
C ASP A 213 -14.01 -22.03 0.34
N ASN A 214 -13.28 -21.73 -0.74
CA ASN A 214 -11.87 -21.33 -0.69
C ASN A 214 -11.71 -19.99 0.03
N ILE A 215 -12.62 -19.04 -0.22
CA ILE A 215 -12.63 -17.75 0.47
C ILE A 215 -12.88 -17.95 1.97
N LEU A 216 -13.80 -18.82 2.36
CA LEU A 216 -14.05 -19.14 3.78
C LEU A 216 -12.83 -19.77 4.44
N GLN A 217 -12.12 -20.67 3.75
CA GLN A 217 -10.89 -21.27 4.24
C GLN A 217 -9.79 -20.21 4.40
N ALA A 218 -9.60 -19.33 3.41
CA ALA A 218 -8.65 -18.23 3.49
C ALA A 218 -8.95 -17.29 4.65
N ILE A 219 -10.22 -16.88 4.82
CA ILE A 219 -10.66 -16.05 5.95
C ILE A 219 -10.38 -16.76 7.28
N ALA A 220 -10.66 -18.07 7.38
CA ALA A 220 -10.43 -18.83 8.60
C ALA A 220 -8.93 -18.91 8.95
N HIS A 221 -8.08 -19.11 7.95
CA HIS A 221 -6.62 -19.13 8.08
C HIS A 221 -6.10 -17.80 8.66
N PHE A 222 -6.50 -16.67 8.07
CA PHE A 222 -6.01 -15.35 8.48
C PHE A 222 -6.77 -14.72 9.66
N ARG A 223 -7.82 -15.38 10.18
CA ARG A 223 -8.66 -14.83 11.25
C ARG A 223 -7.89 -14.52 12.52
N LYS A 224 -6.89 -15.33 12.88
CA LYS A 224 -6.06 -15.12 14.08
C LYS A 224 -5.13 -13.93 13.88
N THR A 225 -4.46 -13.86 12.74
CA THR A 225 -3.51 -12.79 12.38
C THR A 225 -4.21 -11.43 12.28
N THR A 226 -5.34 -11.38 11.56
CA THR A 226 -6.16 -10.17 11.38
C THR A 226 -6.79 -9.68 12.70
N ARG A 227 -7.14 -10.58 13.63
CA ARG A 227 -7.59 -10.20 14.97
C ARG A 227 -6.49 -9.56 15.81
N LYS A 228 -5.25 -10.06 15.72
CA LYS A 228 -4.10 -9.46 16.40
C LYS A 228 -3.84 -8.04 15.90
N LEU A 229 -3.90 -7.83 14.58
CA LEU A 229 -3.78 -6.50 13.95
C LEU A 229 -4.85 -5.53 14.46
N LYS A 230 -6.14 -5.93 14.44
CA LYS A 230 -7.22 -5.11 15.00
C LYS A 230 -7.03 -4.76 16.48
N LYS A 231 -6.49 -5.68 17.29
CA LYS A 231 -6.24 -5.44 18.71
C LYS A 231 -5.05 -4.49 18.93
N SER A 232 -3.99 -4.61 18.13
CA SER A 232 -2.83 -3.71 18.16
C SER A 232 -3.24 -2.27 17.82
N ASN A 233 -4.12 -2.09 16.84
CA ASN A 233 -4.64 -0.77 16.47
C ASN A 233 -5.50 -0.14 17.58
N ASN A 234 -6.33 -0.93 18.27
CA ASN A 234 -7.14 -0.42 19.37
C ASN A 234 -6.32 -0.08 20.63
N CYS A 235 -5.21 -0.76 20.87
CA CYS A 235 -4.35 -0.47 22.03
C CYS A 235 -3.51 0.80 21.89
N ARG A 236 -3.37 1.36 20.68
CA ARG A 236 -2.59 2.60 20.44
C ARG A 236 -3.47 3.84 20.22
N LYS A 237 -4.78 3.66 20.17
CA LYS A 237 -5.75 4.74 20.44
C LYS A 237 -5.98 4.81 21.95
N SER A 238 -5.02 5.26 22.74
CA SER A 238 -5.31 5.59 24.14
C SER A 238 -6.20 6.84 24.19
N PRO A 239 -7.14 6.93 25.15
CA PRO A 239 -8.03 8.06 25.31
C PRO A 239 -7.23 9.26 25.83
N THR A 240 -7.17 10.35 25.05
CA THR A 240 -6.67 11.62 25.58
C THR A 240 -7.71 12.17 26.56
N GLN A 241 -7.58 11.85 27.84
CA GLN A 241 -8.12 12.67 28.93
C GLN A 241 -7.23 12.59 30.17
N SER A 242 -6.56 13.71 30.49
CA SER A 242 -6.47 14.20 31.87
C SER A 242 -6.08 15.69 31.88
N ASN A 243 -6.98 16.46 32.51
CA ASN A 243 -7.01 17.89 32.76
C ASN A 243 -5.75 18.49 33.43
N LEU A 244 -5.57 19.80 33.26
CA LEU A 244 -5.29 20.73 34.38
C LEU A 244 -6.05 22.07 34.17
N PRO A 245 -6.40 22.78 35.26
CA PRO A 245 -7.48 23.77 35.30
C PRO A 245 -6.99 25.20 35.04
N THR A 246 -7.86 26.12 34.60
CA THR A 246 -8.48 27.21 35.41
C THR A 246 -9.02 28.32 34.47
N ASP A 247 -10.28 28.68 34.71
CA ASP A 247 -10.97 29.97 34.57
C ASP A 247 -11.09 30.78 33.25
N HIS A 248 -12.38 31.04 32.97
CA HIS A 248 -13.03 32.28 32.54
C HIS A 248 -13.60 32.42 31.11
N LYS A 249 -14.94 32.34 31.13
CA LYS A 249 -15.98 33.19 30.52
C LYS A 249 -16.60 32.78 29.17
N GLU A 250 -17.89 32.46 29.33
CA GLU A 250 -18.99 32.47 28.37
C GLU A 250 -18.88 33.58 27.30
N GLN A 251 -19.22 33.22 26.06
CA GLN A 251 -20.40 33.80 25.40
C GLN A 251 -20.83 32.91 24.22
N ASP A 252 -22.15 32.77 24.14
CA ASP A 252 -22.93 32.00 23.19
C ASP A 252 -22.76 32.47 21.74
N GLU A 253 -23.03 31.59 20.77
CA GLU A 253 -23.93 31.83 19.63
C GLU A 253 -24.08 30.52 18.82
N ASP A 254 -25.35 30.16 18.61
CA ASP A 254 -25.83 29.00 17.87
C ASP A 254 -25.45 29.03 16.38
N GLY A 255 -24.90 27.92 15.89
CA GLY A 255 -24.58 27.73 14.48
C GLY A 255 -24.69 26.27 14.08
N LYS A 256 -25.91 25.82 13.77
CA LYS A 256 -26.19 24.51 13.20
C LYS A 256 -25.70 24.49 11.75
N THR A 257 -24.76 23.62 11.41
CA THR A 257 -24.42 23.31 10.01
C THR A 257 -24.18 21.83 9.85
N ASP A 258 -24.78 21.28 8.80
CA ASP A 258 -24.92 19.87 8.51
C ASP A 258 -23.59 19.23 8.08
N ASP A 259 -23.12 18.23 8.82
CA ASP A 259 -22.02 17.35 8.43
C ASP A 259 -22.52 16.34 7.37
N GLU A 260 -22.54 16.77 6.11
CA GLU A 260 -22.56 15.87 4.97
C GLU A 260 -21.36 16.17 4.04
N ASN A 261 -20.58 15.12 3.75
CA ASN A 261 -19.62 14.97 2.64
C ASN A 261 -18.18 15.49 2.79
N GLU A 262 -17.35 14.81 3.61
CA GLU A 262 -15.88 14.80 3.43
C GLU A 262 -15.35 13.51 2.74
N GLU A 263 -16.13 12.41 2.70
CA GLU A 263 -15.69 11.17 2.03
C GLU A 263 -15.79 11.22 0.49
N ASP A 264 -16.58 12.14 -0.08
CA ASP A 264 -16.79 12.24 -1.52
C ASP A 264 -15.81 13.20 -2.23
N VAL A 265 -15.20 14.16 -1.53
CA VAL A 265 -14.26 15.10 -2.13
C VAL A 265 -12.94 14.42 -2.54
N CYS A 266 -12.49 13.44 -1.74
CA CYS A 266 -11.29 12.64 -2.06
C CYS A 266 -11.55 11.63 -3.20
N ASN A 267 -12.81 11.28 -3.47
CA ASN A 267 -13.16 10.41 -4.59
C ASN A 267 -13.16 11.18 -5.92
N GLN A 268 -13.49 12.47 -5.93
CA GLN A 268 -13.66 13.22 -7.17
C GLN A 268 -12.32 13.60 -7.83
N GLU A 269 -11.29 13.95 -7.06
CA GLU A 269 -9.94 14.22 -7.60
C GLU A 269 -9.25 12.94 -8.14
N PHE A 270 -9.72 11.74 -7.75
CA PHE A 270 -9.18 10.45 -8.18
C PHE A 270 -9.84 9.86 -9.44
N VAL A 271 -11.00 10.37 -9.87
CA VAL A 271 -11.71 9.87 -11.06
C VAL A 271 -11.05 10.37 -12.36
N ASP A 272 -10.35 11.50 -12.32
CA ASP A 272 -9.71 12.07 -13.51
C ASP A 272 -8.31 11.48 -13.79
N GLU A 273 -7.61 10.92 -12.79
CA GLU A 273 -6.30 10.28 -12.98
C GLU A 273 -6.38 8.85 -13.58
N GLU A 274 -7.51 8.15 -13.45
CA GLU A 274 -7.68 6.78 -13.98
C GLU A 274 -8.14 6.76 -15.46
N LYS A 275 -8.55 7.93 -16.01
CA LYS A 275 -8.87 8.09 -17.44
C LYS A 275 -7.64 8.31 -18.33
N ALA A 276 -6.47 8.55 -17.76
CA ALA A 276 -5.22 8.75 -18.51
C ALA A 276 -4.43 7.45 -18.78
N ASN A 277 -5.02 6.28 -18.47
CA ASN A 277 -4.38 4.96 -18.62
C ASN A 277 -5.11 4.05 -19.65
N TYR A 278 -5.65 4.66 -20.71
CA TYR A 278 -5.83 4.02 -22.01
C TYR A 278 -5.00 4.76 -23.06
#